data_AF-A0A009QQ04-F1
#
_entry.id   AF-A0A009QQ04-F1
#
_cell.length_a   1.000
_cell.length_b   1.000
_cell.length_c   1.000
_cell.angle_alpha   90.00
_cell.angle_beta   90.00
_cell.angle_gamma   90.00
#
_symmetry.space_group_name_H-M   'P 1'
#
loop_
_entity.id
_entity.type
_entity.pdbx_description
1 polymer ?
#
loop_
_entity_poly.entity_id
_entity_poly.type
_entity_poly.pdbx_seq_one_letter_code
_entity_poly.pdbx_strand_id
1 'polypeptide(L)'
;MSKENIPEFLFEPKLLPQQLFEKFIVFNVNAGYRGRGTPLGVNLIKSNKATLTLTNEGVMNKAAQERYKLMLLKYFKEGRSAMDELNHEVKRIYKMVA
;
A
#
# COMPACT_ATOMS: atom_id res chain seq x y z
N MET A 1 16.94 29.50 -8.44
CA MET A 1 16.08 28.43 -7.88
C MET A 1 15.92 27.37 -8.95
N SER A 2 16.75 26.31 -8.89
CA SER A 2 16.60 25.15 -9.77
C SER A 2 15.30 24.44 -9.43
N LYS A 3 14.36 24.41 -10.37
CA LYS A 3 13.24 23.49 -10.32
C LYS A 3 13.86 22.09 -10.37
N GLU A 4 13.90 21.42 -9.22
CA GLU A 4 14.22 20.00 -9.19
C GLU A 4 13.17 19.30 -10.05
N ASN A 5 13.55 18.94 -11.27
CA ASN A 5 12.81 18.02 -12.11
C ASN A 5 12.82 16.67 -11.38
N ILE A 6 11.90 16.49 -10.44
CA ILE A 6 11.54 15.16 -9.95
C ILE A 6 11.00 14.42 -11.19
N PRO A 7 11.66 13.35 -11.67
CA PRO A 7 11.22 12.67 -12.87
C PRO A 7 9.77 12.20 -12.73
N GLU A 8 8.88 12.73 -13.58
CA GLU A 8 7.46 12.34 -13.64
C GLU A 8 7.29 10.82 -13.84
N PHE A 9 8.30 10.18 -14.46
CA PHE A 9 8.40 8.73 -14.66
C PHE A 9 8.58 7.91 -13.37
N LEU A 10 9.03 8.48 -12.25
CA LEU A 10 9.30 7.72 -11.02
C LEU A 10 8.03 7.36 -10.22
N PHE A 11 6.86 7.94 -10.53
CA PHE A 11 5.70 7.82 -9.65
C PHE A 11 4.35 7.68 -10.36
N GLU A 12 4.26 7.00 -11.51
CA GLU A 12 2.99 6.36 -11.90
C GLU A 12 3.10 4.83 -11.85
N PRO A 13 3.33 4.24 -10.67
CA PRO A 13 3.28 2.80 -10.55
C PRO A 13 1.86 2.31 -10.80
N LYS A 14 1.57 1.90 -12.03
CA LYS A 14 0.34 1.19 -12.37
C LYS A 14 0.30 -0.20 -11.75
N LEU A 15 1.49 -0.75 -11.48
CA LEU A 15 1.71 -2.09 -10.94
C LEU A 15 2.35 -2.01 -9.56
N LEU A 16 1.80 -2.79 -8.64
CA LEU A 16 2.39 -3.10 -7.35
C LEU A 16 3.20 -4.41 -7.48
N PRO A 17 4.52 -4.38 -7.29
CA PRO A 17 5.32 -5.61 -7.27
C PRO A 17 4.83 -6.58 -6.20
N GLN A 18 4.85 -7.88 -6.51
CA GLN A 18 4.36 -8.92 -5.61
C GLN A 18 5.03 -8.88 -4.23
N GLN A 19 6.33 -8.52 -4.18
CA GLN A 19 7.09 -8.41 -2.94
C GLN A 19 6.57 -7.29 -2.01
N LEU A 20 5.87 -6.29 -2.57
CA LEU A 20 5.30 -5.16 -1.84
C LEU A 20 3.80 -5.33 -1.61
N PHE A 21 3.18 -6.40 -2.09
CA PHE A 21 1.75 -6.66 -1.97
C PHE A 21 1.31 -6.66 -0.50
N GLU A 22 1.91 -7.52 0.32
CA GLU A 22 1.57 -7.62 1.75
C GLU A 22 1.78 -6.28 2.47
N LYS A 23 2.89 -5.59 2.17
CA LYS A 23 3.21 -4.29 2.77
C LYS A 23 2.17 -3.23 2.44
N PHE A 24 1.67 -3.22 1.22
CA PHE A 24 0.62 -2.29 0.80
C PHE A 24 -0.71 -2.55 1.50
N ILE A 25 -1.09 -3.82 1.67
CA ILE A 25 -2.28 -4.19 2.46
C ILE A 25 -2.11 -3.72 3.91
N VAL A 26 -1.01 -4.09 4.56
CA VAL A 26 -0.69 -3.73 5.95
C VAL A 26 -0.70 -2.21 6.16
N PHE A 27 -0.04 -1.45 5.28
CA PHE A 27 0.02 0.00 5.34
C PHE A 27 -1.37 0.64 5.36
N ASN A 28 -2.26 0.15 4.50
CA ASN A 28 -3.61 0.70 4.40
C ASN A 28 -4.55 0.18 5.48
N VAL A 29 -4.39 -1.07 5.93
CA VAL A 29 -5.11 -1.58 7.10
C VAL A 29 -4.75 -0.76 8.35
N ASN A 30 -3.46 -0.44 8.54
CA ASN A 30 -3.02 0.46 9.61
C ASN A 30 -3.62 1.87 9.49
N ALA A 31 -3.89 2.34 8.26
CA ALA A 31 -4.60 3.59 8.01
C ALA A 31 -6.14 3.49 8.18
N GLY A 32 -6.65 2.36 8.68
CA GLY A 32 -8.05 2.10 8.98
C GLY A 32 -8.90 1.62 7.80
N TYR A 33 -8.27 1.10 6.73
CA TYR A 33 -9.02 0.40 5.68
C TYR A 33 -9.32 -1.04 6.11
N ARG A 34 -10.45 -1.57 5.67
CA ARG A 34 -10.82 -2.99 5.82
C ARG A 34 -10.53 -3.74 4.53
N GLY A 35 -9.79 -4.84 4.62
CA GLY A 35 -9.52 -5.72 3.48
C GLY A 35 -10.69 -6.65 3.18
N ARG A 36 -11.06 -6.75 1.91
CA ARG A 36 -12.03 -7.70 1.38
C ARG A 36 -11.41 -8.40 0.18
N GLY A 37 -11.17 -9.70 0.30
CA GLY A 37 -10.76 -10.55 -0.81
C GLY A 37 -11.86 -10.66 -1.87
N THR A 38 -11.45 -10.79 -3.12
CA THR A 38 -12.30 -11.00 -4.30
C THR A 38 -11.66 -12.04 -5.21
N PRO A 39 -12.40 -12.68 -6.12
CA PRO A 39 -11.80 -13.62 -7.08
C PRO A 39 -10.67 -13.00 -7.94
N LEU A 40 -10.67 -11.68 -8.11
CA LEU A 40 -9.73 -10.95 -8.95
C LEU A 40 -8.61 -10.25 -8.18
N GLY A 41 -8.60 -10.30 -6.84
CA GLY A 41 -7.66 -9.54 -6.01
C GLY A 41 -8.24 -9.09 -4.68
N VAL A 42 -7.89 -7.88 -4.23
CA VAL A 42 -8.29 -7.33 -2.93
C VAL A 42 -8.85 -5.92 -3.10
N ASN A 43 -9.93 -5.65 -2.36
CA ASN A 43 -10.45 -4.31 -2.14
C ASN A 43 -10.16 -3.86 -0.70
N LEU A 44 -9.66 -2.65 -0.55
CA LEU A 44 -9.49 -1.98 0.75
C LEU A 44 -10.54 -0.87 0.84
N ILE A 45 -11.42 -0.97 1.84
CA ILE A 45 -12.61 -0.12 1.97
C ILE A 45 -12.54 0.69 3.25
N LYS A 46 -12.85 1.99 3.16
CA LYS A 46 -13.01 2.89 4.30
C LYS A 46 -14.16 3.85 3.98
N SER A 47 -15.12 3.97 4.89
CA SER A 47 -16.43 4.60 4.65
C SER A 47 -16.39 6.01 4.04
N ASN A 48 -15.35 6.79 4.33
CA ASN A 48 -15.19 8.17 3.85
C ASN A 48 -14.03 8.35 2.85
N LYS A 49 -13.55 7.26 2.23
CA LYS A 49 -12.47 7.29 1.24
C LYS A 49 -12.81 6.41 0.04
N ALA A 50 -12.17 6.69 -1.09
CA ALA A 50 -12.26 5.84 -2.26
C ALA A 50 -11.76 4.42 -1.94
N THR A 51 -12.46 3.41 -2.49
CA THR A 51 -12.02 2.01 -2.43
C THR A 51 -10.70 1.86 -3.17
N LEU A 52 -9.73 1.22 -2.53
CA LEU A 52 -8.46 0.87 -3.17
C LEU A 52 -8.63 -0.53 -3.74
N THR A 53 -8.49 -0.67 -5.06
CA THR A 53 -8.59 -1.95 -5.75
C THR A 53 -7.23 -2.35 -6.26
N LEU A 54 -6.87 -3.61 -5.98
CA LEU A 54 -5.61 -4.22 -6.36
C LEU A 54 -5.92 -5.61 -6.94
N THR A 55 -5.53 -5.89 -8.18
CA THR A 55 -5.73 -7.21 -8.78
C THR A 55 -4.68 -8.21 -8.29
N ASN A 56 -4.90 -9.50 -8.55
CA ASN A 56 -3.92 -10.56 -8.31
C ASN A 56 -2.60 -10.33 -9.07
N GLU A 57 -2.66 -9.62 -10.20
CA GLU A 57 -1.51 -9.23 -11.03
C GLU A 57 -0.83 -7.93 -10.53
N GLY A 58 -1.34 -7.34 -9.45
CA GLY A 58 -0.80 -6.11 -8.88
C GLY A 58 -1.30 -4.82 -9.55
N VAL A 59 -2.27 -4.90 -10.47
CA VAL A 59 -2.84 -3.70 -11.13
C VAL A 59 -3.66 -2.90 -10.13
N MET A 60 -3.39 -1.60 -10.03
CA MET A 60 -4.01 -0.70 -9.07
C MET A 60 -4.96 0.30 -9.74
N ASN A 61 -6.11 0.56 -9.12
CA ASN A 61 -6.92 1.72 -9.46
C ASN A 61 -6.23 3.03 -9.02
N LYS A 62 -6.66 4.19 -9.55
CA LYS A 62 -6.00 5.49 -9.28
C LYS A 62 -5.85 5.78 -7.78
N ALA A 63 -6.86 5.48 -6.98
CA ALA A 63 -6.80 5.67 -5.53
C ALA A 63 -5.74 4.79 -4.87
N ALA A 64 -5.62 3.52 -5.28
CA ALA A 64 -4.59 2.61 -4.81
C ALA A 64 -3.18 3.07 -5.21
N GLN A 65 -3.01 3.59 -6.44
CA GLN A 65 -1.73 4.13 -6.91
C GLN A 65 -1.26 5.30 -6.04
N GLU A 66 -2.13 6.25 -5.71
CA GLU A 66 -1.78 7.38 -4.83
C GLU A 66 -1.39 6.91 -3.43
N ARG A 67 -2.11 5.92 -2.89
CA ARG A 67 -1.74 5.31 -1.61
C ARG A 67 -0.41 4.57 -1.68
N TYR A 68 -0.08 3.97 -2.82
CA TYR A 68 1.19 3.28 -3.02
C TYR A 68 2.35 4.26 -3.10
N LYS A 69 2.19 5.41 -3.79
CA LYS A 69 3.18 6.50 -3.75
C LYS A 69 3.45 6.96 -2.31
N LEU A 70 2.40 7.16 -1.51
CA LEU A 70 2.55 7.53 -0.10
C LEU A 70 3.28 6.46 0.71
N MET A 71 3.00 5.18 0.47
CA MET A 71 3.72 4.08 1.09
C MET A 71 5.19 4.08 0.70
N LEU A 72 5.52 4.27 -0.58
CA LEU A 72 6.90 4.35 -1.06
C LEU A 72 7.64 5.54 -0.45
N LEU A 73 7.02 6.72 -0.39
CA LEU A 73 7.61 7.90 0.24
C LEU A 73 7.95 7.63 1.71
N LYS A 74 7.04 6.99 2.45
CA LYS A 74 7.32 6.56 3.83
C LYS A 74 8.41 5.51 3.90
N TYR A 75 8.37 4.52 3.03
CA TYR A 75 9.36 3.44 2.96
C TYR A 75 10.78 3.96 2.68
N PHE A 76 10.93 4.95 1.80
CA PHE A 76 12.22 5.56 1.46
C PHE A 76 12.66 6.62 2.47
N LYS A 77 11.73 7.36 3.09
CA LYS A 77 12.04 8.44 4.05
C LYS A 77 12.30 7.93 5.47
N GLU A 78 11.49 6.98 5.94
CA GLU A 78 11.54 6.46 7.31
C GLU A 78 12.40 5.18 7.41
N GLY A 79 12.84 4.63 6.27
CA GLY A 79 13.71 3.45 6.19
C GLY A 79 12.94 2.13 6.14
N ARG A 80 13.55 1.11 5.51
CA ARG A 80 12.93 -0.22 5.31
C ARG A 80 12.51 -0.89 6.62
N SER A 81 13.27 -0.65 7.69
CA SER A 81 13.06 -1.23 9.02
C SER A 81 11.71 -0.87 9.64
N ALA A 82 11.26 0.38 9.52
CA ALA A 82 9.97 0.81 10.08
C ALA A 82 8.79 0.07 9.46
N MET A 83 8.90 -0.29 8.17
CA MET A 83 7.84 -1.02 7.46
C MET A 83 7.90 -2.54 7.68
N ASP A 84 9.07 -3.07 8.00
CA ASP A 84 9.24 -4.46 8.44
C ASP A 84 8.72 -4.66 9.87
N GLU A 85 8.95 -3.69 10.77
CA GLU A 85 8.37 -3.65 12.12
C GLU A 85 6.84 -3.61 12.08
N LEU A 86 6.26 -2.75 11.24
CA LEU A 86 4.82 -2.72 10.99
C LEU A 86 4.27 -4.06 10.46
N ASN A 87 5.01 -4.76 9.60
CA ASN A 87 4.58 -6.07 9.09
C ASN A 87 4.62 -7.15 10.20
N HIS A 88 5.66 -7.13 11.05
CA HIS A 88 5.76 -8.01 12.20
C HIS A 88 4.64 -7.76 13.23
N GLU A 89 4.36 -6.49 13.54
CA GLU A 89 3.37 -6.12 14.54
C GLU A 89 1.95 -6.47 14.09
N VAL A 90 1.62 -6.24 12.81
CA VAL A 90 0.32 -6.64 12.25
C VAL A 90 0.17 -8.17 12.22
N LYS A 91 1.21 -8.93 11.85
CA LYS A 91 1.17 -10.40 11.92
C LYS A 91 0.95 -10.92 13.34
N ARG A 92 1.56 -10.27 14.34
CA ARG A 92 1.36 -10.60 15.75
C ARG A 92 -0.08 -10.33 16.18
N ILE A 93 -0.65 -9.18 15.82
CA ILE A 93 -2.04 -8.83 16.14
C ILE A 93 -3.00 -9.83 15.48
N TYR A 94 -2.83 -10.15 14.20
CA TYR A 94 -3.67 -11.15 13.53
C TYR A 94 -3.60 -12.54 14.18
N LYS A 95 -2.43 -12.95 14.69
CA LYS A 95 -2.27 -14.21 15.44
C LYS A 95 -2.90 -14.20 16.83
N MET A 96 -3.08 -13.04 17.45
CA MET A 96 -3.68 -12.91 18.78
C MET A 96 -5.21 -12.84 18.76
N VAL A 97 -5.80 -12.50 17.61
CA VAL A 97 -7.25 -12.34 17.45
C VAL A 97 -7.88 -13.53 16.69
N ALA A 98 -7.05 -14.44 16.17
CA ALA A 98 -7.47 -15.73 15.62
C ALA A 98 -7.49 -16.80 16.73
#